data_AF-A0A965PBS1-F1
#
_entry.id   AF-A0A965PBS1-F1
#
_cell.length_a   1.000
_cell.length_b   1.000
_cell.length_c   1.000
_cell.angle_alpha   90.00
_cell.angle_beta   90.00
_cell.angle_gamma   90.00
#
_symmetry.space_group_name_H-M   'P 1'
#
loop_
_entity.id
_entity.type
_entity.pdbx_description
1 polymer ?
#
loop_
_entity_poly.entity_id
_entity_poly.type
_entity_poly.pdbx_seq_one_letter_code
_entity_poly.pdbx_strand_id
1 'polypeptide(L)'
;MEETQALAIQSSEVPAPAQAVHWLQRVSEDTQRLVSALPDYGDEELLACRAEAEALGRASWIIVARIDHEIMVRAQRVSNKKQGDLSQSGIYATAARQAKATGLDPTTILKNATIYRNFGDILTSPNDPESLRLTEVLRDKGYWLAATYAPVGEMRDYLKYFADQKENDPTFTVRAAHRYVQEQKAPPLVTALPPLKDNAGVDAAYQLVKQAFAALNDATDGRLRGMLRGYEEEISYELQLPSTTIMAEIAKLIEDGYDEIDIIRDRASWPRDWVVRWFKTMQECDWARPFDKGRVEGARGANRQGWTLTNRFYEELKRVTGHTRPPETITLQPGEWLQVK
;
A
#
# COMPACT_ATOMS: atom_id res chain seq x y z
N MET A 1 -58.79 1.89 5.76
CA MET A 1 -58.11 0.81 6.49
C MET A 1 -57.81 -0.27 5.47
N GLU A 2 -56.63 -0.18 4.86
CA GLU A 2 -56.14 -1.21 3.94
C GLU A 2 -55.39 -2.24 4.77
N GLU A 3 -55.86 -3.49 4.71
CA GLU A 3 -55.19 -4.63 5.33
C GLU A 3 -53.88 -4.93 4.60
N THR A 4 -52.77 -4.68 5.28
CA THR A 4 -51.45 -5.13 4.87
C THR A 4 -51.40 -6.66 5.03
N GLN A 5 -51.59 -7.40 3.93
CA GLN A 5 -51.31 -8.84 3.92
C GLN A 5 -49.81 -9.06 4.10
N ALA A 6 -49.42 -9.44 5.32
CA ALA A 6 -48.10 -9.97 5.60
C ALA A 6 -47.92 -11.27 4.82
N LEU A 7 -47.01 -11.24 3.82
CA LEU A 7 -46.50 -12.43 3.15
C LEU A 7 -45.80 -13.32 4.18
N ALA A 8 -46.53 -14.31 4.69
CA ALA A 8 -45.98 -15.36 5.53
C ALA A 8 -45.02 -16.21 4.69
N ILE A 9 -43.72 -16.04 4.87
CA ILE A 9 -42.71 -16.96 4.37
C ILE A 9 -42.85 -18.25 5.18
N GLN A 10 -43.49 -19.26 4.60
CA GLN A 10 -43.51 -20.61 5.17
C GLN A 10 -42.08 -21.15 5.22
N SER A 11 -41.58 -21.41 6.42
CA SER A 11 -40.30 -22.05 6.66
C SER A 11 -40.49 -23.55 6.89
N SER A 12 -39.68 -24.37 6.19
CA SER A 12 -39.08 -25.64 6.65
C SER A 12 -38.89 -26.74 5.60
N GLU A 13 -38.84 -26.44 4.30
CA GLU A 13 -38.22 -27.36 3.34
C GLU A 13 -36.81 -26.89 3.00
N VAL A 14 -35.81 -27.72 3.26
CA VAL A 14 -34.47 -27.52 2.69
C VAL A 14 -34.66 -27.56 1.17
N PRO A 15 -34.40 -26.46 0.44
CA PRO A 15 -34.64 -26.42 -0.98
C PRO A 15 -33.83 -27.53 -1.66
N ALA A 16 -34.46 -28.27 -2.57
CA ALA A 16 -33.76 -29.30 -3.33
C ALA A 16 -32.52 -28.66 -4.00
N PRO A 17 -31.37 -29.36 -4.10
CA PRO A 17 -30.13 -28.75 -4.59
C PRO A 17 -30.27 -28.02 -5.93
N ALA A 18 -31.09 -28.53 -6.85
CA ALA A 18 -31.39 -27.87 -8.12
C ALA A 18 -32.17 -26.55 -7.96
N GLN A 19 -33.13 -26.49 -7.02
CA GLN A 19 -33.85 -25.26 -6.68
C GLN A 19 -32.93 -24.26 -5.98
N ALA A 20 -32.04 -24.73 -5.10
CA ALA A 20 -31.03 -23.88 -4.47
C ALA A 20 -30.05 -23.30 -5.52
N VAL A 21 -29.60 -24.10 -6.48
CA VAL A 21 -28.73 -23.63 -7.59
C VAL A 21 -29.46 -22.63 -8.48
N HIS A 22 -30.71 -22.87 -8.88
CA HIS A 22 -31.49 -21.91 -9.65
C HIS A 22 -31.77 -20.62 -8.88
N TRP A 23 -32.01 -20.72 -7.57
CA TRP A 23 -32.16 -19.56 -6.71
C TRP A 23 -30.85 -18.75 -6.65
N LEU A 24 -29.70 -19.40 -6.48
CA LEU A 24 -28.38 -18.75 -6.50
C LEU A 24 -28.09 -18.08 -7.87
N GLN A 25 -28.45 -18.72 -8.98
CA GLN A 25 -28.33 -18.13 -10.32
C GLN A 25 -29.19 -16.87 -10.47
N ARG A 26 -30.45 -16.91 -10.01
CA ARG A 26 -31.32 -15.72 -10.00
C ARG A 26 -30.77 -14.59 -9.14
N VAL A 27 -30.23 -14.90 -7.96
CA VAL A 27 -29.59 -13.90 -7.09
C VAL A 27 -28.43 -13.21 -7.83
N SER A 28 -27.64 -13.95 -8.62
CA SER A 28 -26.58 -13.37 -9.45
C SER A 28 -27.12 -12.48 -10.57
N GLU A 29 -28.16 -12.93 -11.29
CA GLU A 29 -28.81 -12.14 -12.36
C GLU A 29 -29.47 -10.87 -11.82
N ASP A 30 -30.20 -10.98 -10.71
CA ASP A 30 -30.89 -9.86 -10.06
C ASP A 30 -29.89 -8.87 -9.45
N THR A 31 -28.73 -9.33 -8.98
CA THR A 31 -27.62 -8.46 -8.56
C THR A 31 -27.13 -7.60 -9.72
N GLN A 32 -26.98 -8.17 -10.92
CA GLN A 32 -26.56 -7.42 -12.10
C GLN A 32 -27.63 -6.43 -12.55
N ARG A 33 -28.90 -6.84 -12.58
CA ARG A 33 -30.02 -5.94 -12.89
C ARG A 33 -30.08 -4.76 -11.92
N LEU A 34 -29.94 -5.02 -10.63
CA LEU A 34 -29.90 -3.97 -9.61
C LEU A 34 -28.74 -3.01 -9.87
N VAL A 35 -27.52 -3.52 -10.06
CA VAL A 35 -26.32 -2.71 -10.33
C VAL A 35 -26.48 -1.82 -11.57
N SER A 36 -27.13 -2.33 -12.62
CA SER A 36 -27.46 -1.57 -13.83
C SER A 36 -28.53 -0.49 -13.62
N ALA A 37 -29.47 -0.71 -12.69
CA ALA A 37 -30.56 0.23 -12.41
C ALA A 37 -30.20 1.35 -11.41
N LEU A 38 -29.12 1.18 -10.62
CA LEU A 38 -28.69 2.17 -9.61
C LEU A 38 -28.51 3.61 -10.13
N PRO A 39 -28.06 3.88 -11.38
CA PRO A 39 -27.96 5.25 -11.89
C PRO A 39 -29.28 6.03 -11.88
N ASP A 40 -30.42 5.33 -11.98
CA ASP A 40 -31.75 5.92 -12.06
C ASP A 40 -32.34 6.27 -10.68
N TYR A 41 -31.67 5.88 -9.59
CA TYR A 41 -32.16 6.03 -8.22
C TYR A 41 -31.72 7.39 -7.64
N GLY A 42 -32.59 7.99 -6.81
CA GLY A 42 -32.26 9.17 -6.00
C GLY A 42 -31.33 8.84 -4.82
N ASP A 43 -30.69 9.85 -4.23
CA ASP A 43 -29.68 9.66 -3.18
C ASP A 43 -30.24 8.96 -1.92
N GLU A 44 -31.50 9.21 -1.54
CA GLU A 44 -32.16 8.53 -0.42
C GLU A 44 -32.43 7.04 -0.72
N GLU A 45 -32.81 6.73 -1.97
CA GLU A 45 -33.02 5.35 -2.43
C GLU A 45 -31.70 4.59 -2.48
N LEU A 46 -30.63 5.24 -2.94
CA LEU A 46 -29.27 4.70 -2.91
C LEU A 46 -28.82 4.39 -1.48
N LEU A 47 -29.10 5.28 -0.52
CA LEU A 47 -28.81 5.07 0.90
C LEU A 47 -29.56 3.86 1.48
N ALA A 48 -30.83 3.70 1.15
CA ALA A 48 -31.64 2.55 1.57
C ALA A 48 -31.08 1.24 0.97
N CYS A 49 -30.80 1.21 -0.34
CA CYS A 49 -30.17 0.06 -0.99
C CYS A 49 -28.81 -0.30 -0.38
N ARG A 50 -28.03 0.70 0.04
CA ARG A 50 -26.73 0.50 0.66
C ARG A 50 -26.84 -0.17 2.04
N ALA A 51 -27.80 0.24 2.87
CA ALA A 51 -28.04 -0.36 4.18
C ALA A 51 -28.42 -1.84 4.06
N GLU A 52 -29.31 -2.17 3.12
CA GLU A 52 -29.70 -3.55 2.84
C GLU A 52 -28.55 -4.37 2.25
N ALA A 53 -27.75 -3.77 1.35
CA ALA A 53 -26.56 -4.42 0.83
C ALA A 53 -25.55 -4.73 1.95
N GLU A 54 -25.31 -3.83 2.90
CA GLU A 54 -24.41 -4.11 4.02
C GLU A 54 -24.88 -5.29 4.90
N ALA A 55 -26.19 -5.47 5.05
CA ALA A 55 -26.76 -6.63 5.75
C ALA A 55 -26.46 -7.98 5.07
N LEU A 56 -26.20 -7.98 3.75
CA LEU A 56 -25.81 -9.16 2.97
C LEU A 56 -24.30 -9.50 3.05
N GLY A 57 -23.50 -8.67 3.72
CA GLY A 57 -22.10 -8.96 4.05
C GLY A 57 -21.15 -9.06 2.83
N ARG A 58 -20.28 -10.08 2.80
CA ARG A 58 -19.24 -10.21 1.75
C ARG A 58 -19.80 -10.43 0.33
N ALA A 59 -21.08 -10.80 0.19
CA ALA A 59 -21.67 -11.09 -1.12
C ALA A 59 -22.07 -9.83 -1.92
N SER A 60 -22.18 -8.67 -1.25
CA SER A 60 -22.81 -7.47 -1.81
C SER A 60 -21.86 -6.28 -1.96
N TRP A 61 -20.55 -6.45 -1.68
CA TRP A 61 -19.63 -5.32 -1.66
C TRP A 61 -19.50 -4.61 -3.01
N ILE A 62 -19.73 -5.31 -4.12
CA ILE A 62 -19.77 -4.73 -5.48
C ILE A 62 -20.92 -3.71 -5.60
N ILE A 63 -22.09 -4.04 -5.04
CA ILE A 63 -23.26 -3.15 -4.99
C ILE A 63 -22.92 -1.92 -4.14
N VAL A 64 -22.32 -2.11 -2.97
CA VAL A 64 -21.87 -1.00 -2.11
C VAL A 64 -20.85 -0.12 -2.84
N ALA A 65 -19.90 -0.71 -3.56
CA ALA A 65 -18.90 0.03 -4.34
C ALA A 65 -19.51 0.83 -5.48
N ARG A 66 -20.52 0.27 -6.15
CA ARG A 66 -21.30 0.98 -7.19
C ARG A 66 -22.08 2.15 -6.60
N ILE A 67 -22.80 1.94 -5.50
CA ILE A 67 -23.59 3.00 -4.84
C ILE A 67 -22.66 4.13 -4.41
N ASP A 68 -21.56 3.81 -3.71
CA ASP A 68 -20.59 4.82 -3.29
C ASP A 68 -19.98 5.55 -4.50
N HIS A 69 -19.74 4.86 -5.62
CA HIS A 69 -19.28 5.48 -6.86
C HIS A 69 -20.29 6.47 -7.46
N GLU A 70 -21.56 6.10 -7.59
CA GLU A 70 -22.60 6.97 -8.13
C GLU A 70 -22.78 8.24 -7.28
N ILE A 71 -22.79 8.10 -5.95
CA ILE A 71 -22.86 9.24 -5.02
C ILE A 71 -21.64 10.17 -5.20
N MET A 72 -20.43 9.60 -5.39
CA MET A 72 -19.21 10.39 -5.62
C MET A 72 -19.15 11.05 -7.00
N VAL A 73 -19.76 10.45 -8.03
CA VAL A 73 -19.87 11.06 -9.37
C VAL A 73 -20.81 12.28 -9.34
N ARG A 74 -21.88 12.21 -8.54
CA ARG A 74 -22.84 13.31 -8.34
C ARG A 74 -22.28 14.47 -7.49
N ALA A 75 -21.25 14.21 -6.68
CA ALA A 75 -20.59 15.24 -5.88
C ALA A 75 -19.86 16.28 -6.75
N GLN A 76 -19.99 17.57 -6.41
CA GLN A 76 -19.31 18.63 -7.15
C GLN A 76 -17.79 18.57 -6.93
N ARG A 77 -17.01 18.77 -8.00
CA ARG A 77 -15.56 18.98 -7.88
C ARG A 77 -15.31 20.43 -7.46
N VAL A 78 -14.84 20.65 -6.24
CA VAL A 78 -14.38 21.97 -5.79
C VAL A 78 -13.09 22.31 -6.54
N SER A 79 -13.14 23.29 -7.43
CA SER A 79 -12.02 23.67 -8.31
C SER A 79 -10.93 24.48 -7.59
N ASN A 80 -11.19 25.01 -6.39
CA ASN A 80 -10.32 25.98 -5.74
C ASN A 80 -9.76 25.49 -4.39
N LYS A 81 -8.54 24.92 -4.40
CA LYS A 81 -7.83 24.41 -3.21
C LYS A 81 -7.61 25.45 -2.10
N LYS A 82 -7.59 26.75 -2.41
CA LYS A 82 -7.26 27.83 -1.46
C LYS A 82 -8.42 28.32 -0.59
N GLN A 83 -9.68 28.14 -1.03
CA GLN A 83 -10.85 28.62 -0.29
C GLN A 83 -11.52 27.54 0.58
N GLY A 84 -11.15 26.27 0.40
CA GLY A 84 -11.87 25.16 1.03
C GLY A 84 -13.28 24.97 0.45
N ASP A 85 -13.92 23.87 0.82
CA ASP A 85 -15.28 23.53 0.38
C ASP A 85 -16.33 24.26 1.24
N LEU A 86 -16.50 25.56 0.98
CA LEU A 86 -17.43 26.42 1.72
C LEU A 86 -18.91 25.99 1.55
N SER A 87 -19.24 25.31 0.46
CA SER A 87 -20.59 24.82 0.15
C SER A 87 -20.90 23.46 0.77
N GLN A 88 -19.92 22.78 1.39
CA GLN A 88 -20.03 21.39 1.86
C GLN A 88 -20.59 20.44 0.78
N SER A 89 -20.33 20.73 -0.50
CA SER A 89 -20.84 19.97 -1.64
C SER A 89 -19.72 19.23 -2.41
N GLY A 90 -18.47 19.40 -1.96
CA GLY A 90 -17.30 18.74 -2.49
C GLY A 90 -17.29 17.24 -2.22
N ILE A 91 -16.42 16.53 -2.95
CA ILE A 91 -16.24 15.08 -2.84
C ILE A 91 -16.01 14.64 -1.38
N TYR A 92 -15.15 15.33 -0.62
CA TYR A 92 -14.87 14.96 0.77
C TYR A 92 -16.05 15.26 1.70
N ALA A 93 -16.71 16.41 1.55
CA ALA A 93 -17.89 16.74 2.37
C ALA A 93 -19.06 15.78 2.10
N THR A 94 -19.23 15.37 0.84
CA THR A 94 -20.21 14.36 0.43
C THR A 94 -19.87 12.99 1.02
N ALA A 95 -18.61 12.57 0.93
CA ALA A 95 -18.13 11.34 1.55
C ALA A 95 -18.32 11.36 3.08
N ALA A 96 -18.06 12.50 3.74
CA ALA A 96 -18.24 12.66 5.18
C ALA A 96 -19.71 12.63 5.61
N ARG A 97 -20.61 13.23 4.82
CA ARG A 97 -22.07 13.16 5.04
C ARG A 97 -22.56 11.71 4.90
N GLN A 98 -22.13 11.02 3.85
CA GLN A 98 -22.47 9.63 3.60
C GLN A 98 -21.96 8.69 4.70
N ALA A 99 -20.71 8.89 5.10
CA ALA A 99 -20.06 8.15 6.18
C ALA A 99 -20.79 8.34 7.51
N LYS A 100 -21.21 9.57 7.84
CA LYS A 100 -22.02 9.84 9.03
C LYS A 100 -23.38 9.13 8.99
N ALA A 101 -24.05 9.12 7.84
CA ALA A 101 -25.35 8.46 7.69
C ALA A 101 -25.26 6.93 7.85
N THR A 102 -24.09 6.35 7.58
CA THR A 102 -23.86 4.90 7.51
C THR A 102 -22.99 4.37 8.65
N GLY A 103 -22.50 5.25 9.54
CA GLY A 103 -21.61 4.88 10.65
C GLY A 103 -20.21 4.46 10.23
N LEU A 104 -19.74 4.89 9.06
CA LEU A 104 -18.43 4.55 8.49
C LEU A 104 -17.44 5.70 8.53
N ASP A 105 -16.20 5.42 8.13
CA ASP A 105 -15.18 6.44 7.88
C ASP A 105 -15.29 6.96 6.42
N PRO A 106 -15.13 8.28 6.18
CA PRO A 106 -15.18 8.85 4.82
C PRO A 106 -14.22 8.20 3.83
N THR A 107 -13.05 7.72 4.30
CA THR A 107 -12.09 7.01 3.46
C THR A 107 -12.62 5.69 2.94
N THR A 108 -13.56 5.04 3.65
CA THR A 108 -14.20 3.80 3.20
C THR A 108 -15.04 4.06 1.96
N ILE A 109 -15.85 5.13 1.97
CA ILE A 109 -16.68 5.55 0.83
C ILE A 109 -15.79 5.87 -0.38
N LEU A 110 -14.70 6.62 -0.16
CA LEU A 110 -13.76 6.99 -1.22
C LEU A 110 -13.03 5.77 -1.81
N LYS A 111 -12.63 4.80 -0.98
CA LYS A 111 -12.00 3.55 -1.43
C LYS A 111 -12.96 2.70 -2.25
N ASN A 112 -14.19 2.52 -1.78
CA ASN A 112 -15.24 1.80 -2.49
C ASN A 112 -15.52 2.43 -3.87
N ALA A 113 -15.71 3.76 -3.92
CA ALA A 113 -15.91 4.50 -5.15
C ALA A 113 -14.71 4.39 -6.12
N THR A 114 -13.49 4.34 -5.59
CA THR A 114 -12.26 4.18 -6.37
C THR A 114 -12.15 2.79 -6.99
N ILE A 115 -12.50 1.73 -6.25
CA ILE A 115 -12.53 0.36 -6.76
C ILE A 115 -13.47 0.28 -7.96
N TYR A 116 -14.71 0.75 -7.82
CA TYR A 116 -15.68 0.69 -8.91
C TYR A 116 -15.29 1.59 -10.09
N ARG A 117 -14.72 2.77 -9.84
CA ARG A 117 -14.22 3.63 -10.93
C ARG A 117 -13.18 2.93 -11.79
N ASN A 118 -12.30 2.14 -11.17
CA ASN A 118 -11.17 1.52 -11.85
C ASN A 118 -11.49 0.15 -12.44
N PHE A 119 -12.49 -0.57 -11.89
CA PHE A 119 -12.78 -1.96 -12.26
C PHE A 119 -14.27 -2.24 -12.53
N GLY A 120 -15.11 -1.22 -12.59
CA GLY A 120 -16.56 -1.39 -12.77
C GLY A 120 -16.90 -2.17 -14.03
N ASP A 121 -16.13 -1.98 -15.11
CA ASP A 121 -16.22 -2.76 -16.35
C ASP A 121 -16.02 -4.26 -16.10
N ILE A 122 -15.01 -4.65 -15.30
CA ILE A 122 -14.75 -6.04 -14.92
C ILE A 122 -15.87 -6.55 -14.00
N LEU A 123 -16.24 -5.77 -12.99
CA LEU A 123 -17.21 -6.18 -11.96
C LEU A 123 -18.63 -6.39 -12.50
N THR A 124 -18.97 -5.79 -13.64
CA THR A 124 -20.30 -5.89 -14.26
C THR A 124 -20.30 -6.54 -15.63
N SER A 125 -19.26 -7.31 -15.99
CA SER A 125 -19.18 -8.01 -17.27
C SER A 125 -19.61 -9.48 -17.14
N PRO A 126 -20.91 -9.83 -17.33
CA PRO A 126 -21.42 -11.19 -17.13
C PRO A 126 -20.93 -12.21 -18.14
N ASN A 127 -20.41 -11.76 -19.28
CA ASN A 127 -20.08 -12.62 -20.42
C ASN A 127 -18.58 -12.63 -20.76
N ASP A 128 -17.75 -11.94 -19.99
CA ASP A 128 -16.29 -11.96 -20.18
C ASP A 128 -15.67 -13.04 -19.28
N PRO A 129 -15.12 -14.14 -19.84
CA PRO A 129 -14.58 -15.24 -19.05
C PRO A 129 -13.47 -14.81 -18.07
N GLU A 130 -12.67 -13.81 -18.42
CA GLU A 130 -11.64 -13.28 -17.53
C GLU A 130 -12.25 -12.52 -16.36
N SER A 131 -13.22 -11.64 -16.61
CA SER A 131 -13.95 -10.91 -15.56
C SER A 131 -14.70 -11.85 -14.61
N LEU A 132 -15.32 -12.91 -15.13
CA LEU A 132 -15.95 -13.94 -14.31
C LEU A 132 -14.92 -14.64 -13.42
N ARG A 133 -13.79 -15.08 -14.00
CA ARG A 133 -12.70 -15.70 -13.24
C ARG A 133 -12.20 -14.77 -12.12
N LEU A 134 -11.93 -13.51 -12.43
CA LEU A 134 -11.42 -12.54 -11.45
C LEU A 134 -12.41 -12.34 -10.29
N THR A 135 -13.71 -12.23 -10.57
CA THR A 135 -14.73 -12.03 -9.54
C THR A 135 -15.02 -13.28 -8.71
N GLU A 136 -14.94 -14.47 -9.31
CA GLU A 136 -15.12 -15.75 -8.62
C GLU A 136 -13.95 -16.11 -7.70
N VAL A 137 -12.72 -15.82 -8.14
CA VAL A 137 -11.48 -16.11 -7.40
C VAL A 137 -11.20 -15.04 -6.35
N LEU A 138 -11.29 -13.76 -6.70
CA LEU A 138 -10.98 -12.62 -5.82
C LEU A 138 -12.23 -12.07 -5.13
N ARG A 139 -12.87 -12.91 -4.31
CA ARG A 139 -14.14 -12.58 -3.64
C ARG A 139 -14.04 -11.44 -2.63
N ASP A 140 -12.86 -11.21 -2.07
CA ASP A 140 -12.63 -10.17 -1.06
C ASP A 140 -12.30 -8.82 -1.74
N LYS A 141 -13.06 -7.78 -1.40
CA LYS A 141 -12.84 -6.39 -1.88
C LYS A 141 -11.41 -5.89 -1.66
N GLY A 142 -10.70 -6.43 -0.67
CA GLY A 142 -9.33 -6.07 -0.35
C GLY A 142 -8.33 -6.34 -1.48
N TYR A 143 -8.52 -7.37 -2.31
CA TYR A 143 -7.65 -7.61 -3.47
C TYR A 143 -7.83 -6.52 -4.54
N TRP A 144 -9.07 -6.11 -4.77
CA TRP A 144 -9.42 -5.03 -5.69
C TRP A 144 -8.86 -3.70 -5.18
N LEU A 145 -9.00 -3.43 -3.89
CA LEU A 145 -8.38 -2.27 -3.26
C LEU A 145 -6.86 -2.30 -3.41
N ALA A 146 -6.20 -3.43 -3.19
CA ALA A 146 -4.76 -3.56 -3.36
C ALA A 146 -4.32 -3.21 -4.79
N ALA A 147 -5.04 -3.70 -5.80
CA ALA A 147 -4.75 -3.40 -7.20
C ALA A 147 -4.86 -1.90 -7.54
N THR A 148 -5.69 -1.12 -6.83
CA THR A 148 -5.76 0.35 -7.06
C THR A 148 -4.46 1.09 -6.72
N TYR A 149 -3.56 0.47 -5.95
CA TYR A 149 -2.26 1.04 -5.62
C TYR A 149 -1.17 0.71 -6.65
N ALA A 150 -1.47 -0.13 -7.66
CA ALA A 150 -0.55 -0.44 -8.75
C ALA A 150 -0.34 0.77 -9.69
N PRO A 151 0.74 0.78 -10.50
CA PRO A 151 0.95 1.80 -11.52
C PRO A 151 -0.27 1.96 -12.45
N VAL A 152 -0.48 3.18 -12.95
CA VAL A 152 -1.57 3.48 -13.88
C VAL A 152 -1.39 2.67 -15.16
N GLY A 153 -2.43 1.93 -15.55
CA GLY A 153 -2.40 1.03 -16.72
C GLY A 153 -2.12 -0.43 -16.39
N GLU A 154 -1.56 -0.74 -15.22
CA GLU A 154 -1.19 -2.12 -14.83
C GLU A 154 -2.18 -2.76 -13.85
N MET A 155 -3.19 -2.02 -13.38
CA MET A 155 -4.09 -2.48 -12.31
C MET A 155 -4.79 -3.81 -12.62
N ARG A 156 -5.16 -4.03 -13.90
CA ARG A 156 -5.77 -5.29 -14.36
C ARG A 156 -4.78 -6.45 -14.31
N ASP A 157 -3.52 -6.23 -14.66
CA ASP A 157 -2.48 -7.26 -14.64
C ASP A 157 -2.18 -7.71 -13.20
N TYR A 158 -2.24 -6.79 -12.23
CA TYR A 158 -2.14 -7.14 -10.81
C TYR A 158 -3.33 -7.99 -10.34
N LEU A 159 -4.56 -7.71 -10.81
CA LEU A 159 -5.71 -8.59 -10.51
C LEU A 159 -5.50 -9.99 -11.08
N LYS A 160 -5.00 -10.12 -12.32
CA LYS A 160 -4.67 -11.42 -12.91
C LYS A 160 -3.64 -12.16 -12.07
N TYR A 161 -2.55 -11.47 -11.70
CA TYR A 161 -1.53 -12.03 -10.82
C TYR A 161 -2.12 -12.49 -9.48
N PHE A 162 -2.96 -11.68 -8.83
CA PHE A 162 -3.59 -12.08 -7.56
C PHE A 162 -4.48 -13.32 -7.73
N ALA A 163 -5.22 -13.41 -8.83
CA ALA A 163 -6.05 -14.58 -9.12
C ALA A 163 -5.18 -15.82 -9.36
N ASP A 164 -4.11 -15.70 -10.16
CA ASP A 164 -3.15 -16.79 -10.38
C ASP A 164 -2.52 -17.25 -9.05
N GLN A 165 -2.11 -16.32 -8.19
CA GLN A 165 -1.56 -16.66 -6.87
C GLN A 165 -2.60 -17.35 -5.98
N LYS A 166 -3.85 -16.91 -6.01
CA LYS A 166 -4.93 -17.45 -5.17
C LYS A 166 -5.38 -18.84 -5.61
N GLU A 167 -5.35 -19.11 -6.91
CA GLU A 167 -5.64 -20.43 -7.49
C GLU A 167 -4.52 -21.42 -7.17
N ASN A 168 -3.26 -21.00 -7.27
CA ASN A 168 -2.11 -21.84 -6.96
C ASN A 168 -1.90 -22.05 -5.45
N ASP A 169 -2.23 -21.04 -4.64
CA ASP A 169 -2.16 -21.06 -3.19
C ASP A 169 -3.44 -20.45 -2.57
N PRO A 170 -4.39 -21.29 -2.12
CA PRO A 170 -5.60 -20.82 -1.44
C PRO A 170 -5.33 -19.99 -0.19
N THR A 171 -4.13 -20.04 0.40
CA THR A 171 -3.73 -19.25 1.56
C THR A 171 -3.22 -17.85 1.20
N PHE A 172 -3.04 -17.53 -0.09
CA PHE A 172 -2.68 -16.19 -0.53
C PHE A 172 -3.67 -15.15 0.00
N THR A 173 -3.20 -14.18 0.78
CA THR A 173 -4.06 -13.23 1.51
C THR A 173 -4.09 -11.85 0.85
N VAL A 174 -5.12 -11.05 1.17
CA VAL A 174 -5.18 -9.62 0.82
C VAL A 174 -3.92 -8.86 1.28
N ARG A 175 -3.39 -9.21 2.45
CA ARG A 175 -2.16 -8.61 2.98
C ARG A 175 -0.95 -8.94 2.09
N ALA A 176 -0.88 -10.16 1.56
CA ALA A 176 0.17 -10.55 0.62
C ALA A 176 0.04 -9.80 -0.72
N ALA A 177 -1.18 -9.62 -1.22
CA ALA A 177 -1.45 -8.82 -2.42
C ALA A 177 -1.02 -7.35 -2.25
N HIS A 178 -1.40 -6.72 -1.13
CA HIS A 178 -0.93 -5.36 -0.81
C HIS A 178 0.59 -5.27 -0.72
N ARG A 179 1.22 -6.24 -0.04
CA ARG A 179 2.68 -6.30 0.06
C ARG A 179 3.34 -6.40 -1.31
N TYR A 180 2.83 -7.26 -2.18
CA TYR A 180 3.35 -7.42 -3.54
C TYR A 180 3.34 -6.08 -4.29
N VAL A 181 2.25 -5.32 -4.23
CA VAL A 181 2.16 -4.00 -4.88
C VAL A 181 3.21 -3.03 -4.34
N GLN A 182 3.46 -3.02 -3.02
CA GLN A 182 4.48 -2.15 -2.43
C GLN A 182 5.90 -2.60 -2.77
N GLU A 183 6.15 -3.91 -2.82
CA GLU A 183 7.42 -4.49 -3.25
C GLU A 183 7.77 -4.05 -4.69
N GLN A 184 6.81 -4.04 -5.62
CA GLN A 184 7.07 -3.63 -7.01
C GLN A 184 7.36 -2.12 -7.18
N LYS A 185 7.09 -1.30 -6.16
CA LYS A 185 7.47 0.12 -6.16
C LYS A 185 8.91 0.37 -5.73
N ALA A 186 9.62 -0.68 -5.28
CA ALA A 186 10.99 -0.54 -4.87
C ALA A 186 11.84 -0.06 -6.06
N PRO A 187 12.60 1.04 -5.94
CA PRO A 187 13.47 1.49 -7.01
C PRO A 187 14.57 0.45 -7.29
N PRO A 188 15.18 0.45 -8.49
CA PRO A 188 16.33 -0.42 -8.78
C PRO A 188 17.49 -0.25 -7.78
N LEU A 189 18.22 -1.33 -7.50
CA LEU A 189 19.41 -1.30 -6.61
C LEU A 189 20.50 -0.30 -7.06
N VAL A 190 20.54 0.01 -8.36
CA VAL A 190 21.48 0.95 -8.97
C VAL A 190 21.05 2.42 -8.84
N THR A 191 19.86 2.69 -8.31
CA THR A 191 19.38 4.07 -8.11
C THR A 191 20.29 4.84 -7.18
N ALA A 192 20.62 6.07 -7.59
CA ALA A 192 21.43 6.98 -6.81
C ALA A 192 20.65 7.48 -5.59
N LEU A 193 21.26 7.38 -4.43
CA LEU A 193 20.87 8.12 -3.24
C LEU A 193 21.54 9.50 -3.30
N PRO A 194 20.76 10.59 -3.21
CA PRO A 194 21.33 11.93 -3.23
C PRO A 194 22.24 12.14 -2.02
N PRO A 195 23.28 12.98 -2.13
CA PRO A 195 24.11 13.39 -0.99
C PRO A 195 23.25 13.93 0.15
N LEU A 196 23.62 13.63 1.39
CA LEU A 196 22.86 14.09 2.57
C LEU A 196 22.76 15.62 2.64
N LYS A 197 23.81 16.33 2.23
CA LYS A 197 23.81 17.80 2.14
C LYS A 197 22.73 18.39 1.23
N ASP A 198 22.22 17.62 0.27
CA ASP A 198 21.21 18.12 -0.69
C ASP A 198 19.78 18.02 -0.11
N ASN A 199 19.61 17.45 1.08
CA ASN A 199 18.32 17.39 1.77
C ASN A 199 17.96 18.74 2.40
N ALA A 200 16.78 19.27 2.04
CA ALA A 200 16.30 20.61 2.39
C ALA A 200 16.15 20.90 3.91
N GLY A 201 16.32 19.92 4.80
CA GLY A 201 16.29 20.12 6.25
C GLY A 201 17.65 19.97 6.97
N VAL A 202 18.67 19.47 6.27
CA VAL A 202 19.92 19.04 6.91
C VAL A 202 20.73 20.21 7.46
N ASP A 203 20.85 21.31 6.71
CA ASP A 203 21.59 22.48 7.18
C ASP A 203 21.00 23.05 8.48
N ALA A 204 19.67 23.17 8.55
CA ALA A 204 18.97 23.67 9.74
C ALA A 204 19.17 22.73 10.94
N ALA A 205 19.05 21.41 10.72
CA ALA A 205 19.28 20.41 11.77
C ALA A 205 20.74 20.44 12.26
N TYR A 206 21.70 20.58 11.34
CA TYR A 206 23.12 20.61 11.70
C TYR A 206 23.48 21.86 12.51
N GLN A 207 22.88 23.02 12.21
CA GLN A 207 23.05 24.22 13.04
C GLN A 207 22.50 24.02 14.46
N LEU A 208 21.37 23.33 14.62
CA LEU A 208 20.83 23.00 15.95
C LEU A 208 21.78 22.09 16.74
N VAL A 209 22.40 21.10 16.08
CA VAL A 209 23.41 20.24 16.72
C VAL A 209 24.61 21.05 17.19
N LYS A 210 25.14 21.97 16.36
CA LYS A 210 26.26 22.84 16.76
C LYS A 210 25.92 23.71 17.97
N GLN A 211 24.71 24.28 18.00
CA GLN A 211 24.23 25.05 19.15
C GLN A 211 24.12 24.20 20.41
N ALA A 212 23.59 22.97 20.29
CA ALA A 212 23.49 22.04 21.40
C ALA A 212 24.87 21.61 21.94
N PHE A 213 25.84 21.36 21.05
CA PHE A 213 27.21 21.04 21.44
C PHE A 213 27.90 22.20 22.13
N ALA A 214 27.72 23.44 21.66
CA ALA A 214 28.24 24.62 22.33
C ALA A 214 27.64 24.76 23.75
N ALA A 215 26.32 24.65 23.88
CA ALA A 215 25.64 24.74 25.18
C ALA A 215 26.10 23.63 26.15
N LEU A 216 26.28 22.40 25.66
CA LEU A 216 26.76 21.28 26.47
C LEU A 216 28.23 21.46 26.89
N ASN A 217 29.07 21.98 25.99
CA ASN A 217 30.45 22.29 26.30
C ASN A 217 30.55 23.36 27.41
N ASP A 218 29.71 24.40 27.35
CA ASP A 218 29.68 25.46 28.35
C ASP A 218 29.15 24.94 29.70
N ALA A 219 28.07 24.15 29.69
CA ALA A 219 27.52 23.54 30.90
C ALA A 219 28.46 22.52 31.58
N THR A 220 29.50 22.06 30.89
CA THR A 220 30.49 21.11 31.41
C THR A 220 31.87 21.74 31.65
N ASP A 221 31.96 23.08 31.68
CA ASP A 221 33.21 23.84 31.84
C ASP A 221 34.30 23.39 30.86
N GLY A 222 33.91 23.03 29.63
CA GLY A 222 34.82 22.62 28.57
C GLY A 222 35.37 21.19 28.67
N ARG A 223 34.95 20.39 29.65
CA ARG A 223 35.44 19.01 29.84
C ARG A 223 35.16 18.10 28.65
N LEU A 224 34.08 18.35 27.91
CA LEU A 224 33.67 17.54 26.76
C LEU A 224 34.17 18.08 25.41
N ARG A 225 34.93 19.18 25.37
CA ARG A 225 35.30 19.88 24.13
C ARG A 225 35.86 18.97 23.04
N GLY A 226 36.81 18.10 23.40
CA GLY A 226 37.46 17.20 22.43
C GLY A 226 36.50 16.17 21.85
N MET A 227 35.62 15.61 22.67
CA MET A 227 34.62 14.62 22.25
C MET A 227 33.55 15.24 21.35
N LEU A 228 33.03 16.41 21.73
CA LEU A 228 32.02 17.13 20.94
C LEU A 228 32.57 17.56 19.58
N ARG A 229 33.82 18.01 19.55
CA ARG A 229 34.52 18.31 18.30
C ARG A 229 34.68 17.08 17.42
N GLY A 230 35.04 15.93 18.00
CA GLY A 230 35.13 14.66 17.26
C GLY A 230 33.80 14.29 16.59
N TYR A 231 32.69 14.36 17.33
CA TYR A 231 31.36 14.13 16.76
C TYR A 231 30.98 15.16 15.69
N GLU A 232 31.32 16.43 15.86
CA GLU A 232 31.07 17.45 14.84
C GLU A 232 31.85 17.17 13.55
N GLU A 233 33.11 16.74 13.67
CA GLU A 233 33.95 16.35 12.54
C GLU A 233 33.38 15.11 11.82
N GLU A 234 32.91 14.09 12.55
CA GLU A 234 32.24 12.91 11.99
C GLU A 234 30.96 13.27 11.23
N ILE A 235 30.08 14.09 11.84
CA ILE A 235 28.85 14.54 11.18
C ILE A 235 29.19 15.34 9.93
N SER A 236 30.15 16.27 10.01
CA SER A 236 30.57 17.06 8.86
C SER A 236 31.11 16.20 7.72
N TYR A 237 31.86 15.13 8.05
CA TYR A 237 32.39 14.20 7.07
C TYR A 237 31.27 13.44 6.35
N GLU A 238 30.32 12.86 7.10
CA GLU A 238 29.18 12.12 6.53
C GLU A 238 28.31 13.01 5.64
N LEU A 239 28.09 14.28 6.01
CA LEU A 239 27.34 15.24 5.19
C LEU A 239 28.03 15.58 3.86
N GLN A 240 29.35 15.43 3.78
CA GLN A 240 30.14 15.73 2.59
C GLN A 240 30.30 14.54 1.66
N LEU A 241 29.88 13.34 2.07
CA LEU A 241 29.98 12.15 1.23
C LEU A 241 29.22 12.36 -0.09
N PRO A 242 29.79 11.88 -1.22
CA PRO A 242 29.13 11.95 -2.51
C PRO A 242 27.87 11.08 -2.55
N SER A 243 27.09 11.21 -3.63
CA SER A 243 25.99 10.29 -3.87
C SER A 243 26.50 8.85 -3.92
N THR A 244 25.71 7.96 -3.34
CA THR A 244 25.96 6.52 -3.36
C THR A 244 24.80 5.81 -4.05
N THR A 245 24.90 4.51 -4.29
CA THR A 245 23.74 3.72 -4.78
C THR A 245 23.09 2.98 -3.63
N ILE A 246 21.83 2.57 -3.79
CA ILE A 246 21.17 1.67 -2.81
C ILE A 246 22.00 0.41 -2.58
N MET A 247 22.57 -0.15 -3.66
CA MET A 247 23.47 -1.30 -3.60
C MET A 247 24.69 -1.03 -2.71
N ALA A 248 25.39 0.08 -2.93
CA ALA A 248 26.55 0.45 -2.13
C ALA A 248 26.21 0.70 -0.65
N GLU A 249 25.06 1.32 -0.37
CA GLU A 249 24.61 1.56 1.00
C GLU A 249 24.24 0.25 1.73
N ILE A 250 23.58 -0.70 1.05
CA ILE A 250 23.35 -2.04 1.59
C ILE A 250 24.68 -2.76 1.90
N ALA A 251 25.69 -2.59 1.05
CA ALA A 251 27.01 -3.16 1.27
C ALA A 251 27.65 -2.63 2.57
N LYS A 252 27.65 -1.31 2.75
CA LYS A 252 28.14 -0.64 3.97
C LYS A 252 27.42 -1.17 5.20
N LEU A 253 26.08 -1.25 5.16
CA LEU A 253 25.29 -1.72 6.30
C LEU A 253 25.60 -3.18 6.68
N ILE A 254 25.74 -4.07 5.70
CA ILE A 254 26.10 -5.48 5.98
C ILE A 254 27.53 -5.58 6.53
N GLU A 255 28.48 -4.82 5.99
CA GLU A 255 29.86 -4.78 6.46
C GLU A 255 29.97 -4.24 7.90
N ASP A 256 29.11 -3.29 8.26
CA ASP A 256 28.95 -2.77 9.64
C ASP A 256 28.23 -3.75 10.58
N GLY A 257 27.81 -4.93 10.08
CA GLY A 257 27.14 -5.98 10.85
C GLY A 257 25.61 -5.85 10.93
N TYR A 258 25.02 -4.91 10.19
CA TYR A 258 23.57 -4.78 10.02
C TYR A 258 23.10 -5.63 8.84
N ASP A 259 22.95 -6.93 9.09
CA ASP A 259 22.70 -7.96 8.07
C ASP A 259 21.25 -8.51 8.05
N GLU A 260 20.35 -7.94 8.86
CA GLU A 260 18.94 -8.34 8.94
C GLU A 260 18.04 -7.29 8.28
N ILE A 261 17.06 -7.73 7.50
CA ILE A 261 16.14 -6.86 6.76
C ILE A 261 15.51 -5.77 7.65
N ASP A 262 15.04 -6.15 8.84
CA ASP A 262 14.38 -5.21 9.75
C ASP A 262 15.38 -4.23 10.40
N ILE A 263 16.65 -4.61 10.57
CA ILE A 263 17.70 -3.73 11.07
C ILE A 263 18.13 -2.75 9.96
N ILE A 264 18.33 -3.25 8.74
CA ILE A 264 18.66 -2.43 7.57
C ILE A 264 17.56 -1.40 7.30
N ARG A 265 16.29 -1.84 7.34
CA ARG A 265 15.11 -0.97 7.25
C ARG A 265 15.20 0.19 8.24
N ASP A 266 15.44 -0.11 9.51
CA ASP A 266 15.46 0.90 10.58
C ASP A 266 16.66 1.85 10.46
N ARG A 267 17.84 1.32 10.12
CA ARG A 267 19.06 2.13 9.99
C ARG A 267 19.01 3.06 8.79
N ALA A 268 18.53 2.57 7.66
CA ALA A 268 18.45 3.35 6.42
C ALA A 268 17.14 4.14 6.29
N SER A 269 16.19 3.96 7.21
CA SER A 269 14.84 4.53 7.14
C SER A 269 14.11 4.22 5.82
N TRP A 270 14.32 3.01 5.28
CA TRP A 270 13.65 2.55 4.06
C TRP A 270 12.36 1.79 4.36
N PRO A 271 11.35 1.81 3.47
CA PRO A 271 10.20 0.94 3.58
C PRO A 271 10.60 -0.53 3.61
N ARG A 272 10.05 -1.29 4.56
CA ARG A 272 10.38 -2.72 4.75
C ARG A 272 10.19 -3.52 3.46
N ASP A 273 9.10 -3.27 2.74
CA ASP A 273 8.76 -4.01 1.52
C ASP A 273 9.77 -3.75 0.40
N TRP A 274 10.41 -2.57 0.36
CA TRP A 274 11.48 -2.28 -0.59
C TRP A 274 12.75 -3.07 -0.27
N VAL A 275 13.14 -3.09 1.02
CA VAL A 275 14.28 -3.90 1.47
C VAL A 275 14.05 -5.38 1.16
N VAL A 276 12.86 -5.90 1.45
CA VAL A 276 12.48 -7.28 1.08
C VAL A 276 12.61 -7.50 -0.43
N ARG A 277 12.10 -6.59 -1.27
CA ARG A 277 12.22 -6.71 -2.73
C ARG A 277 13.67 -6.74 -3.17
N TRP A 278 14.52 -5.85 -2.66
CA TRP A 278 15.94 -5.82 -3.00
C TRP A 278 16.65 -7.11 -2.63
N PHE A 279 16.40 -7.66 -1.43
CA PHE A 279 17.01 -8.93 -1.04
C PHE A 279 16.50 -10.12 -1.86
N LYS A 280 15.22 -10.15 -2.27
CA LYS A 280 14.73 -11.13 -3.24
C LYS A 280 15.48 -11.03 -4.58
N THR A 281 15.61 -9.82 -5.12
CA THR A 281 16.36 -9.57 -6.38
C THR A 281 17.83 -9.99 -6.23
N MET A 282 18.49 -9.62 -5.13
CA MET A 282 19.87 -10.02 -4.87
C MET A 282 20.01 -11.53 -4.72
N GLN A 283 19.04 -12.23 -4.12
CA GLN A 283 19.04 -13.68 -4.03
C GLN A 283 18.87 -14.34 -5.40
N GLU A 284 17.93 -13.85 -6.22
CA GLU A 284 17.70 -14.32 -7.59
C GLU A 284 18.96 -14.17 -8.48
N CYS A 285 19.73 -13.10 -8.28
CA CYS A 285 20.99 -12.86 -8.98
C CYS A 285 22.23 -13.53 -8.34
N ASP A 286 22.07 -14.30 -7.26
CA ASP A 286 23.17 -14.87 -6.44
C ASP A 286 24.17 -13.79 -5.94
N TRP A 287 23.66 -12.60 -5.67
CA TRP A 287 24.38 -11.48 -5.08
C TRP A 287 24.34 -11.51 -3.54
N ALA A 288 23.26 -12.02 -2.96
CA ALA A 288 23.13 -12.18 -1.51
C ALA A 288 22.61 -13.57 -1.16
N ARG A 289 23.07 -14.11 -0.03
CA ARG A 289 22.62 -15.41 0.48
C ARG A 289 22.12 -15.27 1.91
N PRO A 290 20.97 -15.87 2.24
CA PRO A 290 20.49 -15.89 3.61
C PRO A 290 21.31 -16.88 4.45
N PHE A 291 21.48 -16.57 5.73
CA PHE A 291 22.03 -17.49 6.72
C PHE A 291 21.22 -17.43 8.02
N ASP A 292 21.20 -18.54 8.77
CA ASP A 292 20.48 -18.64 10.03
C ASP A 292 21.29 -17.97 11.15
N LYS A 293 20.68 -16.99 11.83
CA LYS A 293 21.26 -16.33 13.02
C LYS A 293 20.79 -16.98 14.32
N GLY A 294 20.00 -18.05 14.23
CA GLY A 294 19.37 -18.71 15.36
C GLY A 294 18.24 -17.88 15.95
N ARG A 295 17.83 -18.26 17.17
CA ARG A 295 16.83 -17.52 17.94
C ARG A 295 17.49 -16.68 19.01
N VAL A 296 16.88 -15.55 19.31
CA VAL A 296 17.13 -14.88 20.59
C VAL A 296 16.54 -15.75 21.69
N GLU A 297 17.32 -15.97 22.74
CA GLU A 297 16.92 -16.79 23.88
C GLU A 297 15.60 -16.26 24.47
N GLY A 298 14.59 -17.14 24.61
CA GLY A 298 13.26 -16.80 25.12
C GLY A 298 12.27 -16.22 24.10
N ALA A 299 12.65 -15.96 22.85
CA ALA A 299 11.74 -15.44 21.83
C ALA A 299 10.83 -16.53 21.23
N ARG A 300 9.51 -16.24 21.13
CA ARG A 300 8.55 -17.05 20.37
C ARG A 300 8.55 -16.59 18.91
N GLY A 301 8.87 -17.47 17.96
CA GLY A 301 8.84 -17.14 16.52
C GLY A 301 9.79 -17.96 15.68
N ALA A 302 9.86 -17.62 14.37
CA ALA A 302 10.84 -18.17 13.45
C ALA A 302 12.27 -17.72 13.81
N ASN A 303 13.27 -18.43 13.31
CA ASN A 303 14.67 -18.03 13.50
C ASN A 303 14.95 -16.69 12.79
N ARG A 304 15.89 -15.93 13.33
CA ARG A 304 16.38 -14.72 12.67
C ARG A 304 17.17 -15.12 11.43
N GLN A 305 16.99 -14.35 10.37
CA GLN A 305 17.68 -14.57 9.11
C GLN A 305 18.57 -13.37 8.82
N GLY A 306 19.88 -13.61 8.77
CA GLY A 306 20.86 -12.65 8.30
C GLY A 306 21.14 -12.84 6.81
N TRP A 307 21.81 -11.87 6.22
CA TRP A 307 22.21 -11.88 4.82
C TRP A 307 23.69 -11.60 4.66
N THR A 308 24.35 -12.38 3.80
CA THR A 308 25.74 -12.16 3.43
C THR A 308 25.85 -11.88 1.94
N LEU A 309 26.81 -11.04 1.56
CA LEU A 309 27.05 -10.64 0.18
C LEU A 309 28.07 -11.58 -0.46
N THR A 310 27.85 -11.91 -1.73
CA THR A 310 28.73 -12.79 -2.49
C THR A 310 29.78 -12.00 -3.27
N ASN A 311 30.81 -12.68 -3.78
CA ASN A 311 31.78 -12.04 -4.68
C ASN A 311 31.12 -11.43 -5.93
N ARG A 312 30.05 -12.06 -6.44
CA ARG A 312 29.29 -11.54 -7.59
C ARG A 312 28.65 -10.20 -7.31
N PHE A 313 28.16 -9.99 -6.09
CA PHE A 313 27.66 -8.69 -5.68
C PHE A 313 28.76 -7.63 -5.77
N TYR A 314 29.96 -7.91 -5.28
CA TYR A 314 31.06 -6.94 -5.32
C TYR A 314 31.59 -6.70 -6.74
N GLU A 315 31.57 -7.69 -7.61
CA GLU A 315 31.86 -7.53 -9.04
C GLU A 315 30.85 -6.58 -9.71
N GLU A 316 29.56 -6.79 -9.42
CA GLU A 316 28.48 -5.94 -9.91
C GLU A 316 28.54 -4.53 -9.33
N LEU A 317 28.79 -4.40 -8.03
CA LEU A 317 28.95 -3.11 -7.37
C LEU A 317 30.09 -2.30 -8.00
N LYS A 318 31.22 -2.94 -8.31
CA LYS A 318 32.33 -2.31 -9.06
C LYS A 318 31.91 -1.93 -10.47
N ARG A 319 31.10 -2.73 -11.15
CA ARG A 319 30.58 -2.43 -12.49
C ARG A 319 29.71 -1.17 -12.47
N VAL A 320 28.79 -1.08 -11.51
CA VAL A 320 27.83 0.01 -11.34
C VAL A 320 28.52 1.30 -10.89
N THR A 321 29.44 1.22 -9.94
CA THR A 321 30.15 2.40 -9.41
C THR A 321 31.34 2.84 -10.29
N GLY A 322 31.85 1.94 -11.16
CA GLY A 322 32.99 2.18 -12.04
C GLY A 322 32.67 2.58 -13.49
N HIS A 323 31.41 2.57 -13.94
CA HIS A 323 31.02 3.02 -15.28
C HIS A 323 30.49 4.46 -15.29
N THR A 324 31.04 5.25 -16.22
CA THR A 324 30.87 6.68 -16.52
C THR A 324 29.48 7.13 -16.98
N ARG A 325 28.41 6.49 -16.52
CA ARG A 325 27.06 7.05 -16.62
C ARG A 325 26.60 7.42 -15.22
N PRO A 326 26.22 8.69 -14.95
CA PRO A 326 25.65 9.03 -13.67
C PRO A 326 24.45 8.10 -13.45
N PRO A 327 24.36 7.42 -12.29
CA PRO A 327 23.19 6.61 -11.96
C PRO A 327 21.96 7.50 -12.12
N GLU A 328 20.89 6.97 -12.73
CA GLU A 328 19.65 7.72 -12.91
C GLU A 328 19.19 8.22 -11.53
N THR A 329 19.36 9.52 -11.31
CA THR A 329 18.89 10.18 -10.09
C THR A 329 17.38 10.23 -10.18
N ILE A 330 16.72 9.23 -9.61
CA ILE A 330 15.30 9.34 -9.34
C ILE A 330 15.18 10.28 -8.14
N THR A 331 14.76 11.52 -8.39
CA THR A 331 14.40 12.46 -7.32
C THR A 331 13.13 11.97 -6.66
N LEU A 332 13.28 11.08 -5.66
CA LEU A 332 12.19 10.69 -4.78
C LEU A 332 11.71 11.95 -4.05
N GLN A 333 10.44 12.29 -4.22
CA GLN A 333 9.88 13.51 -3.63
C GLN A 333 9.97 13.40 -2.10
N PRO A 334 10.21 14.50 -1.34
CA PRO A 334 10.34 14.49 0.12
C PRO A 334 9.12 13.98 0.95
N GLY A 335 8.11 13.38 0.31
CA GLY A 335 6.98 12.68 0.95
C GLY A 335 6.96 11.16 0.74
N GLU A 336 7.76 10.61 -0.17
CA GLU A 336 7.78 9.16 -0.47
C GLU A 336 8.56 8.35 0.56
N TRP A 337 9.45 9.03 1.31
CA TRP A 337 10.25 8.45 2.38
C TRP A 337 9.47 8.23 3.68
N LEU A 338 8.38 8.97 3.89
CA LEU A 338 7.74 9.14 5.20
C LEU A 338 6.27 8.70 5.26
N GLN A 339 5.71 8.12 4.20
CA GLN A 339 4.34 7.60 4.22
C GLN A 339 4.28 6.09 4.46
N VAL A 340 4.82 5.66 5.60
CA VAL A 340 4.36 4.45 6.28
C VAL A 340 4.16 4.81 7.75
N LYS A 341 2.96 5.30 8.08
CA LYS A 341 2.42 5.24 9.44
C LYS A 341 1.13 4.44 9.41
#